data_AF-A0A0B8Q6M2-F1
#
_entry.id   AF-A0A0B8Q6M2-F1
#
_cell.length_a   1.000
_cell.length_b   1.000
_cell.length_c   1.000
_cell.angle_alpha   90.00
_cell.angle_beta   90.00
_cell.angle_gamma   90.00
#
_symmetry.space_group_name_H-M   'P 1'
#
loop_
_entity.id
_entity.type
_entity.pdbx_description
1 polymer ?
#
loop_
_entity_poly.entity_id
_entity_poly.type
_entity_poly.pdbx_seq_one_letter_code
_entity_poly.pdbx_strand_id
1 'polypeptide(L)'
;MIGRIEERIIENRSELTLLRAKYTDNHSAVQAKQRELDRLEEERTLLLSSDTPTLNSDQLWDMASSQKLQISGSVQPLLMSQLQSLQEVRGRYESLKEETATLRTMIEKQEKVAEGFGDKVKQIHRLKRDVELKQQLYEELVQRYEMAQLTGSLGEFEESKRVKIIDRPYTPSRPSNLPSIIFVIAGVFAGIGLGIGLAILMELFDSTVRNPRDIKAPPKVLVLTQTY
;
A
#
# COMPACT_ATOMS: atom_id res chain seq x y z
N MET A 1 17.31 64.93 -15.18
CA MET A 1 17.44 63.75 -16.07
C MET A 1 17.19 62.42 -15.35
N ILE A 2 17.59 62.28 -14.08
CA ILE A 2 17.39 61.05 -13.27
C ILE A 2 15.93 60.52 -13.24
N GLY A 3 14.94 61.42 -13.10
CA GLY A 3 13.54 61.01 -12.96
C GLY A 3 12.97 60.26 -14.18
N ARG A 4 13.40 60.60 -15.41
CA ARG A 4 12.95 59.90 -16.63
C ARG A 4 13.53 58.50 -16.75
N ILE A 5 14.71 58.27 -16.18
CA ILE A 5 15.35 56.94 -16.16
C ILE A 5 14.69 56.07 -15.10
N GLU A 6 14.40 56.65 -13.92
CA GLU A 6 13.65 55.95 -12.87
C GLU A 6 12.25 55.53 -13.35
N GLU A 7 11.56 56.40 -14.08
CA GLU A 7 10.25 56.12 -14.68
C GLU A 7 10.33 54.94 -15.68
N ARG A 8 11.35 54.93 -16.55
CA ARG A 8 11.57 53.84 -17.52
C ARG A 8 11.95 52.51 -16.87
N ILE A 9 12.69 52.55 -15.76
CA ILE A 9 13.03 51.35 -14.97
C ILE A 9 11.76 50.75 -14.36
N ILE A 10 10.90 51.59 -13.77
CA ILE A 10 9.63 51.16 -13.18
C ILE A 10 8.73 50.55 -14.27
N GLU A 11 8.63 51.19 -15.43
CA GLU A 11 7.86 50.71 -16.57
C GLU A 11 8.37 49.34 -17.06
N ASN A 12 9.67 49.20 -17.37
CA ASN A 12 10.25 47.91 -17.81
C ASN A 12 10.09 46.80 -16.77
N ARG A 13 10.21 47.13 -15.48
CA ARG A 13 10.03 46.16 -14.39
C ARG A 13 8.58 45.66 -14.30
N SER A 14 7.62 46.54 -14.55
CA SER A 14 6.19 46.16 -14.63
C SER A 14 5.94 45.22 -15.82
N GLU A 15 6.47 45.54 -17.01
CA GLU A 15 6.34 44.71 -18.22
C GLU A 15 7.00 43.34 -18.06
N LEU A 16 8.19 43.29 -17.44
CA LEU A 16 8.89 42.04 -17.14
C LEU A 16 8.08 41.15 -16.20
N THR A 17 7.41 41.74 -15.20
CA THR A 17 6.55 41.02 -14.26
C THR A 17 5.34 40.42 -14.99
N LEU A 18 4.73 41.17 -15.92
CA LEU A 18 3.64 40.68 -16.75
C LEU A 18 4.09 39.56 -17.70
N LEU A 19 5.30 39.64 -18.24
CA LEU A 19 5.86 38.60 -19.10
C LEU A 19 6.19 37.32 -18.31
N ARG A 20 6.75 37.42 -17.10
CA ARG A 20 7.02 36.27 -16.21
C ARG A 20 5.74 35.57 -15.73
N ALA A 21 4.61 36.27 -15.68
CA ALA A 21 3.32 35.65 -15.39
C ALA A 21 2.82 34.73 -16.53
N LYS A 22 3.33 34.90 -17.76
CA LYS A 22 2.89 34.16 -18.96
C LYS A 22 3.96 33.22 -19.53
N TYR A 23 5.23 33.53 -19.34
CA TYR A 23 6.36 32.83 -19.95
C TYR A 23 7.43 32.47 -18.90
N THR A 24 8.18 31.41 -19.17
CA THR A 24 9.34 31.01 -18.34
C THR A 24 10.52 31.97 -18.50
N ASP A 25 11.43 32.02 -17.53
CA ASP A 25 12.63 32.89 -17.57
C ASP A 25 13.54 32.66 -18.80
N ASN A 26 13.45 31.48 -19.43
CA ASN A 26 14.19 31.15 -20.65
C ASN A 26 13.55 31.69 -21.94
N HIS A 27 12.40 32.35 -21.87
CA HIS A 27 11.71 32.87 -23.05
C HIS A 27 12.43 34.12 -23.60
N SER A 28 12.59 34.21 -24.92
CA SER A 28 13.35 35.28 -25.58
C SER A 28 12.86 36.69 -25.23
N ALA A 29 11.55 36.87 -25.10
CA ALA A 29 10.95 38.15 -24.70
C ALA A 29 11.30 38.56 -23.25
N VAL A 30 11.38 37.59 -22.32
CA VAL A 30 11.75 37.84 -20.91
C VAL A 30 13.23 38.22 -20.84
N GLN A 31 14.08 37.50 -21.57
CA GLN A 31 15.51 37.80 -21.63
C GLN A 31 15.80 39.15 -22.29
N ALA A 32 15.05 39.53 -23.33
CA ALA A 32 15.19 40.83 -23.97
C ALA A 32 14.87 41.98 -23.00
N LYS A 33 13.76 41.88 -22.26
CA LYS A 33 13.37 42.89 -21.26
C LYS A 33 14.27 42.93 -20.04
N GLN A 34 14.78 41.78 -19.60
CA GLN A 34 15.80 41.74 -18.54
C GLN A 34 17.08 42.48 -18.95
N ARG A 35 17.60 42.25 -20.16
CA ARG A 35 18.78 42.96 -20.68
C ARG A 35 18.56 44.47 -20.78
N GLU A 36 17.34 44.89 -21.14
CA GLU A 36 16.97 46.30 -21.21
C GLU A 36 16.92 46.95 -19.82
N LEU A 37 16.39 46.23 -18.83
CA LEU A 37 16.40 46.66 -17.43
C LEU A 37 17.83 46.80 -16.89
N ASP A 38 18.67 45.78 -17.11
CA ASP A 38 20.07 45.78 -16.65
C ASP A 38 20.84 46.98 -17.25
N ARG A 39 20.63 47.27 -18.54
CA ARG A 39 21.22 48.44 -19.21
C ARG A 39 20.77 49.76 -18.58
N LEU A 40 19.48 49.91 -18.24
CA LEU A 40 18.95 51.12 -17.62
C LEU A 40 19.47 51.30 -16.18
N GLU A 41 19.65 50.21 -15.45
CA GLU A 41 20.26 50.23 -14.12
C GLU A 41 21.75 50.63 -14.19
N GLU A 42 22.49 50.13 -15.18
CA GLU A 42 23.85 50.57 -15.46
C GLU A 42 23.91 52.06 -15.81
N GLU A 43 23.04 52.55 -16.70
CA GLU A 43 22.94 53.97 -17.04
C GLU A 43 22.62 54.83 -15.81
N ARG A 44 21.71 54.35 -14.94
CA ARG A 44 21.38 54.99 -13.66
C ARG A 44 22.60 55.07 -12.74
N THR A 45 23.35 53.97 -12.57
CA THR A 45 24.53 53.94 -11.70
C THR A 45 25.65 54.83 -12.23
N LEU A 46 25.84 54.88 -13.56
CA LEU A 46 26.77 55.80 -14.20
C LEU A 46 26.38 57.26 -13.93
N LEU A 47 25.10 57.61 -14.05
CA LEU A 47 24.63 58.98 -13.76
C LEU A 47 24.73 59.35 -12.28
N LEU A 48 24.49 58.40 -11.37
CA LEU A 48 24.74 58.55 -9.93
C LEU A 48 26.22 58.76 -9.61
N SER A 49 27.12 58.12 -10.38
CA SER A 49 28.57 58.27 -10.20
C SER A 49 29.15 59.54 -10.83
N SER A 50 28.47 60.12 -11.84
CA SER A 50 29.02 61.21 -12.66
C SER A 50 28.69 62.62 -12.15
N ASP A 51 27.57 62.82 -11.44
CA ASP A 51 27.19 64.17 -11.00
C ASP A 51 26.09 64.10 -9.92
N THR A 52 26.49 64.11 -8.65
CA THR A 52 25.86 64.82 -7.50
C THR A 52 26.43 64.25 -6.19
N PRO A 53 27.17 65.04 -5.38
CA PRO A 53 27.32 64.69 -3.98
C PRO A 53 25.92 64.68 -3.38
N THR A 54 25.58 63.60 -2.69
CA THR A 54 24.30 63.41 -2.00
C THR A 54 24.03 64.62 -1.11
N LEU A 55 23.21 65.55 -1.58
CA LEU A 55 22.71 66.64 -0.75
C LEU A 55 21.82 66.00 0.31
N ASN A 56 22.38 65.80 1.50
CA ASN A 56 21.65 65.33 2.66
C ASN A 56 20.52 66.31 2.94
N SER A 57 19.32 65.77 3.20
CA SER A 57 18.16 66.56 3.64
C SER A 57 18.49 67.44 4.86
N ASP A 58 19.47 67.01 5.67
CA ASP A 58 19.98 67.73 6.84
C ASP A 58 20.87 68.93 6.45
N GLN A 59 21.68 68.81 5.39
CA GLN A 59 22.52 69.91 4.89
C GLN A 59 21.69 70.98 4.17
N LEU A 60 20.59 70.58 3.51
CA LEU A 60 19.60 71.51 2.97
C LEU A 60 18.90 72.29 4.08
N TRP A 61 18.65 71.65 5.23
CA TRP A 61 18.09 72.28 6.42
C TRP A 61 19.06 73.32 7.00
N ASP A 62 20.36 73.00 7.06
CA ASP A 62 21.42 73.87 7.56
C ASP A 62 21.68 75.08 6.62
N MET A 63 21.60 74.88 5.31
CA MET A 63 21.67 75.97 4.33
C MET A 63 20.43 76.88 4.38
N ALA A 64 19.23 76.31 4.57
CA ALA A 64 17.99 77.07 4.69
C ALA A 64 17.91 77.88 5.99
N SER A 65 18.53 77.40 7.06
CA SER A 65 18.52 78.06 8.38
C SER A 65 19.70 79.02 8.60
N SER A 66 20.82 78.84 7.88
CA SER A 66 21.92 79.81 7.86
C SER A 66 21.65 81.02 6.96
N GLN A 67 20.79 80.89 5.95
CA GLN A 67 20.32 82.01 5.15
C GLN A 67 19.11 82.69 5.83
N LYS A 68 19.34 83.37 6.97
CA LYS A 68 18.39 84.35 7.53
C LYS A 68 18.21 85.52 6.55
N LEU A 69 17.36 85.32 5.54
CA LEU A 69 16.78 86.39 4.74
C LEU A 69 15.53 86.90 5.45
N GLN A 70 15.51 88.22 5.68
CA GLN A 70 14.35 88.96 6.14
C GLN A 70 13.18 88.71 5.18
N ILE A 71 12.27 87.80 5.53
CA ILE A 71 10.96 87.66 4.87
C ILE A 71 9.90 87.72 5.96
N SER A 72 9.57 88.96 6.34
CA SER A 72 8.40 89.26 7.15
C SER A 72 7.12 89.01 6.33
N GLY A 73 6.26 88.10 6.81
CA GLY A 73 4.81 88.23 6.64
C GLY A 73 4.07 87.18 5.79
N SER A 74 4.69 86.52 4.81
CA SER A 74 3.94 85.72 3.81
C SER A 74 4.26 84.23 3.71
N VAL A 75 5.29 83.72 4.41
CA VAL A 75 5.78 82.33 4.28
C VAL A 75 5.08 81.36 5.25
N GLN A 76 4.53 81.86 6.35
CA GLN A 76 3.85 81.05 7.37
C GLN A 76 2.62 80.25 6.87
N PRO A 77 1.74 80.77 5.99
CA PRO A 77 0.61 79.98 5.49
C PRO A 77 1.03 78.86 4.52
N LEU A 78 2.17 78.99 3.84
CA LEU A 78 2.64 78.00 2.87
C LEU A 78 3.28 76.77 3.54
N LEU A 79 4.01 76.98 4.64
CA LEU A 79 4.57 75.89 5.43
C LEU A 79 3.48 75.10 6.18
N MET A 80 2.44 75.78 6.65
CA MET A 80 1.30 75.13 7.30
C MET A 80 0.53 74.23 6.33
N SER A 81 0.30 74.69 5.09
CA SER A 81 -0.39 73.87 4.07
C SER A 81 0.46 72.68 3.62
N GLN A 82 1.78 72.83 3.53
CA GLN A 82 2.70 71.72 3.25
C GLN A 82 2.76 70.70 4.39
N LEU A 83 2.74 71.16 5.65
CA LEU A 83 2.69 70.25 6.80
C LEU A 83 1.36 69.49 6.87
N GLN A 84 0.25 70.17 6.59
CA GLN A 84 -1.08 69.56 6.54
C GLN A 84 -1.20 68.53 5.41
N SER A 85 -0.67 68.83 4.22
CA SER A 85 -0.66 67.87 3.11
C SER A 85 0.23 66.65 3.41
N LEU A 86 1.37 66.84 4.08
CA LEU A 86 2.22 65.76 4.56
C LEU A 86 1.51 64.85 5.56
N GLN A 87 0.77 65.44 6.52
CA GLN A 87 -0.02 64.67 7.49
C GLN A 87 -1.13 63.88 6.80
N GLU A 88 -1.82 64.48 5.82
CA GLU A 88 -2.85 63.79 5.05
C GLU A 88 -2.28 62.62 4.23
N VAL A 89 -1.17 62.84 3.52
CA VAL A 89 -0.48 61.79 2.77
C VAL A 89 0.01 60.68 3.70
N ARG A 90 0.54 61.02 4.87
CA ARG A 90 0.96 60.04 5.88
C ARG A 90 -0.21 59.23 6.42
N GLY A 91 -1.35 59.87 6.69
CA GLY A 91 -2.58 59.19 7.12
C GLY A 91 -3.09 58.22 6.05
N ARG A 92 -3.13 58.65 4.78
CA ARG A 92 -3.48 57.79 3.64
C ARG A 92 -2.51 56.63 3.49
N TYR A 93 -1.21 56.86 3.66
CA TYR A 93 -0.19 55.82 3.59
C TYR A 93 -0.38 54.75 4.67
N GLU A 94 -0.58 55.15 5.93
CA GLU A 94 -0.82 54.18 7.01
C GLU A 94 -2.14 53.41 6.81
N SER A 95 -3.21 54.07 6.36
CA SER A 95 -4.47 53.40 6.03
C SER A 95 -4.30 52.36 4.92
N LEU A 96 -3.60 52.72 3.84
CA LEU A 96 -3.37 51.81 2.71
C LEU A 96 -2.45 50.65 3.10
N LYS A 97 -1.49 50.91 3.99
CA LYS A 97 -0.61 49.88 4.56
C LYS A 97 -1.39 48.90 5.45
N GLU A 98 -2.34 49.37 6.24
CA GLU A 98 -3.22 48.51 7.04
C GLU A 98 -4.18 47.69 6.15
N GLU A 99 -4.75 48.32 5.12
CA GLU A 99 -5.60 47.65 4.14
C GLU A 99 -4.84 46.55 3.40
N THR A 100 -3.62 46.83 2.92
CA THR A 100 -2.78 45.84 2.26
C THR A 100 -2.34 44.71 3.19
N ALA A 101 -2.05 45.00 4.47
CA ALA A 101 -1.79 43.97 5.47
C ALA A 101 -3.02 43.07 5.66
N THR A 102 -4.21 43.66 5.79
CA THR A 102 -5.47 42.94 5.93
C THR A 102 -5.74 42.05 4.70
N LEU A 103 -5.62 42.60 3.49
CA LEU A 103 -5.80 41.85 2.25
C LEU A 103 -4.82 40.68 2.14
N ARG A 104 -3.56 40.85 2.55
CA ARG A 104 -2.59 39.75 2.60
C ARG A 104 -3.05 38.63 3.53
N THR A 105 -3.54 38.95 4.73
CA THR A 105 -4.06 37.92 5.64
C THR A 105 -5.29 37.21 5.09
N MET A 106 -6.17 37.93 4.38
CA MET A 106 -7.34 37.34 3.73
C MET A 106 -6.93 36.38 2.61
N ILE A 107 -5.95 36.77 1.78
CA ILE A 107 -5.40 35.92 0.72
C ILE A 107 -4.81 34.64 1.33
N GLU A 108 -3.95 34.76 2.36
CA GLU A 108 -3.34 33.59 3.00
C GLU A 108 -4.39 32.65 3.61
N LYS A 109 -5.45 33.20 4.21
CA LYS A 109 -6.56 32.40 4.74
C LYS A 109 -7.31 31.68 3.62
N GLN A 110 -7.58 32.36 2.50
CA GLN A 110 -8.29 31.79 1.37
C GLN A 110 -7.46 30.71 0.67
N GLU A 111 -6.16 30.91 0.56
CA GLU A 111 -5.20 29.96 -0.01
C GLU A 111 -5.16 28.67 0.81
N LYS A 112 -5.06 28.76 2.15
CA LYS A 112 -5.16 27.58 3.04
C LYS A 112 -6.46 26.82 2.89
N VAL A 113 -7.59 27.52 2.68
CA VAL A 113 -8.89 26.88 2.43
C VAL A 113 -8.91 26.19 1.06
N ALA A 114 -8.32 26.82 0.04
CA ALA A 114 -8.24 26.26 -1.30
C ALA A 114 -7.33 25.03 -1.37
N GLU A 115 -6.19 25.04 -0.66
CA GLU A 115 -5.30 23.88 -0.53
C GLU A 115 -6.06 22.67 0.05
N GLY A 116 -6.84 22.88 1.12
CA GLY A 116 -7.66 21.82 1.72
C GLY A 116 -8.84 21.36 0.86
N PHE A 117 -9.23 22.12 -0.17
CA PHE A 117 -10.35 21.77 -1.05
C PHE A 117 -10.00 20.58 -1.95
N GLY A 118 -8.77 20.52 -2.47
CA GLY A 118 -8.32 19.44 -3.35
C GLY A 118 -8.42 18.07 -2.69
N ASP A 119 -7.98 17.96 -1.44
CA ASP A 119 -8.03 16.69 -0.71
C ASP A 119 -9.45 16.29 -0.30
N LYS A 120 -10.30 17.26 0.05
CA LYS A 120 -11.73 17.01 0.28
C LYS A 120 -12.43 16.49 -0.97
N VAL A 121 -12.15 17.07 -2.14
CA VAL A 121 -12.69 16.61 -3.42
C VAL A 121 -12.24 15.17 -3.72
N LYS A 122 -10.95 14.85 -3.55
CA LYS A 122 -10.45 13.47 -3.68
C LYS A 122 -11.17 12.52 -2.73
N GLN A 123 -11.39 12.92 -1.47
CA GLN A 123 -12.08 12.11 -0.47
C GLN A 123 -13.54 11.86 -0.86
N ILE A 124 -14.26 12.88 -1.33
CA ILE A 124 -15.63 12.74 -1.83
C ILE A 124 -15.68 11.79 -3.02
N HIS A 125 -14.78 11.92 -4.00
CA HIS A 125 -14.73 11.01 -5.14
C HIS A 125 -14.39 9.57 -4.74
N ARG A 126 -13.51 9.38 -3.76
CA ARG A 126 -13.22 8.05 -3.20
C ARG A 126 -14.46 7.45 -2.55
N LEU A 127 -15.14 8.22 -1.71
CA LEU A 127 -16.33 7.76 -0.99
C LEU A 127 -17.48 7.44 -1.95
N LYS A 128 -17.68 8.27 -2.97
CA LYS A 128 -18.67 8.03 -4.02
C LYS A 128 -18.42 6.71 -4.76
N ARG A 129 -17.16 6.45 -5.15
CA ARG A 129 -16.77 5.17 -5.77
C ARG A 129 -16.97 3.98 -4.84
N ASP A 130 -16.64 4.13 -3.55
CA ASP A 130 -16.84 3.05 -2.57
C ASP A 130 -18.32 2.70 -2.39
N VAL A 131 -19.20 3.71 -2.35
CA VAL A 131 -20.65 3.50 -2.29
C VAL A 131 -21.15 2.78 -3.55
N GLU A 132 -20.73 3.23 -4.73
CA GLU A 132 -21.12 2.63 -6.02
C GLU A 132 -20.67 1.16 -6.12
N LEU A 133 -19.43 0.85 -5.75
CA LEU A 133 -18.90 -0.51 -5.73
C LEU A 133 -19.65 -1.41 -4.74
N LYS A 134 -19.95 -0.90 -3.53
CA LYS A 134 -20.71 -1.66 -2.53
C LYS A 134 -22.14 -1.93 -2.96
N GLN A 135 -22.76 -0.98 -3.65
CA GLN A 135 -24.10 -1.18 -4.21
C GLN A 135 -24.10 -2.27 -5.29
N GLN A 136 -23.14 -2.24 -6.22
CA GLN A 136 -22.98 -3.27 -7.23
C GLN A 136 -22.71 -4.66 -6.61
N LEU A 137 -21.81 -4.73 -5.62
CA LEU A 137 -21.52 -5.98 -4.91
C LEU A 137 -22.77 -6.51 -4.19
N TYR A 138 -23.53 -5.63 -3.55
CA TYR A 138 -24.77 -6.00 -2.89
C TYR A 138 -25.79 -6.59 -3.86
N GLU A 139 -26.03 -5.92 -5.00
CA GLU A 139 -26.93 -6.40 -6.04
C GLU A 139 -26.50 -7.76 -6.59
N GLU A 140 -25.20 -7.95 -6.86
CA GLU A 140 -24.65 -9.23 -7.30
C GLU A 140 -24.86 -10.33 -6.25
N LEU A 141 -24.62 -10.02 -4.97
CA LEU A 141 -24.73 -10.99 -3.89
C LEU A 141 -26.18 -11.41 -3.65
N VAL A 142 -27.12 -10.45 -3.74
CA VAL A 142 -28.56 -10.71 -3.68
C VAL A 142 -28.97 -11.61 -4.84
N GLN A 143 -28.55 -11.29 -6.07
CA GLN A 143 -28.85 -12.12 -7.24
C GLN A 143 -28.31 -13.55 -7.09
N ARG A 144 -27.07 -13.71 -6.64
CA ARG A 144 -26.48 -15.04 -6.37
C ARG A 144 -27.24 -15.80 -5.29
N TYR A 145 -27.67 -15.11 -4.23
CA TYR A 145 -28.47 -15.70 -3.16
C TYR A 145 -29.82 -16.21 -3.67
N GLU A 146 -30.54 -15.41 -4.45
CA GLU A 146 -31.81 -15.82 -5.06
C GLU A 146 -31.64 -17.02 -5.99
N MET A 147 -30.60 -17.03 -6.84
CA MET A 147 -30.29 -18.17 -7.70
C MET A 147 -29.93 -19.43 -6.92
N ALA A 148 -29.18 -19.31 -5.83
CA ALA A 148 -28.85 -20.44 -4.96
C ALA A 148 -30.10 -20.98 -4.25
N GLN A 149 -31.01 -20.12 -3.81
CA GLN A 149 -32.29 -20.51 -3.21
C GLN A 149 -33.19 -21.23 -4.22
N LEU A 150 -33.32 -20.69 -5.44
CA LEU A 150 -34.05 -21.32 -6.54
C LEU A 150 -33.47 -22.70 -6.87
N THR A 151 -32.15 -22.79 -7.04
CA THR A 151 -31.47 -24.05 -7.39
C THR A 151 -31.51 -25.06 -6.25
N GLY A 152 -31.38 -24.62 -5.00
CA GLY A 152 -31.51 -25.46 -3.82
C GLY A 152 -32.90 -26.07 -3.71
N SER A 153 -33.94 -25.24 -3.89
CA SER A 153 -35.32 -25.74 -3.94
C SER A 153 -35.52 -26.75 -5.07
N LEU A 154 -35.05 -26.46 -6.29
CA LEU A 154 -35.12 -27.40 -7.42
C LEU A 154 -34.33 -28.70 -7.18
N GLY A 155 -33.15 -28.60 -6.57
CA GLY A 155 -32.30 -29.75 -6.25
C GLY A 155 -32.97 -30.71 -5.26
N GLU A 156 -33.63 -30.17 -4.23
CA GLU A 156 -34.43 -30.95 -3.27
C GLU A 156 -35.61 -31.67 -3.96
N PHE A 157 -36.25 -31.01 -4.96
CA PHE A 157 -37.29 -31.64 -5.77
C PHE A 157 -36.74 -32.70 -6.77
N GLU A 158 -35.53 -32.54 -7.30
CA GLU A 158 -34.93 -33.48 -8.25
C GLU A 158 -34.24 -34.69 -7.60
N GLU A 159 -33.75 -34.57 -6.36
CA GLU A 159 -33.08 -35.67 -5.66
C GLU A 159 -34.04 -36.86 -5.45
N SER A 160 -35.31 -36.57 -5.10
CA SER A 160 -36.39 -37.57 -4.98
C SER A 160 -36.64 -38.37 -6.27
N LYS A 161 -36.37 -37.81 -7.45
CA LYS A 161 -36.63 -38.45 -8.75
C LYS A 161 -35.43 -39.24 -9.33
N ARG A 162 -34.22 -39.07 -8.79
CA ARG A 162 -32.99 -39.63 -9.40
C ARG A 162 -32.65 -41.05 -8.95
N VAL A 163 -33.31 -41.56 -7.92
CA VAL A 163 -33.11 -42.94 -7.45
C VAL A 163 -34.03 -43.89 -8.22
N LYS A 164 -33.56 -44.35 -9.39
CA LYS A 164 -34.15 -45.50 -10.06
C LYS A 164 -33.52 -46.75 -9.47
N ILE A 165 -34.30 -47.55 -8.73
CA ILE A 165 -33.85 -48.86 -8.25
C ILE A 165 -33.64 -49.74 -9.50
N ILE A 166 -32.38 -49.89 -9.93
CA ILE A 166 -32.02 -50.68 -11.12
C ILE A 166 -32.18 -52.17 -10.83
N ASP A 167 -31.81 -52.61 -9.63
CA ASP A 167 -32.02 -53.96 -9.15
C ASP A 167 -32.34 -53.95 -7.65
N ARG A 168 -33.27 -54.82 -7.24
CA ARG A 168 -33.67 -54.93 -5.84
C ARG A 168 -32.62 -55.76 -5.10
N PRO A 169 -32.35 -55.48 -3.82
CA PRO A 169 -31.43 -56.31 -3.05
C PRO A 169 -31.96 -57.75 -3.01
N TYR A 170 -31.19 -58.69 -3.55
CA TYR A 170 -31.50 -60.11 -3.46
C TYR A 170 -30.80 -60.73 -2.25
N THR A 171 -31.50 -61.61 -1.55
CA THR A 171 -30.88 -62.44 -0.51
C THR A 171 -30.02 -63.52 -1.18
N PRO A 172 -28.77 -63.72 -0.75
CA PRO A 172 -27.88 -64.69 -1.38
C PRO A 172 -28.48 -66.10 -1.27
N SER A 173 -28.67 -66.76 -2.41
CA SER A 173 -29.26 -68.10 -2.50
C SER A 173 -28.32 -69.22 -2.05
N ARG A 174 -27.02 -68.91 -1.86
CA ARG A 174 -26.02 -69.82 -1.33
C ARG A 174 -25.11 -69.07 -0.36
N PRO A 175 -24.72 -69.70 0.76
CA PRO A 175 -23.78 -69.10 1.68
C PRO A 175 -22.41 -69.00 1.01
N SER A 176 -21.68 -67.91 1.27
CA SER A 176 -20.35 -67.65 0.70
C SER A 176 -19.23 -68.44 1.38
N ASN A 177 -19.56 -69.36 2.30
CA ASN A 177 -18.59 -70.15 3.04
C ASN A 177 -18.15 -71.39 2.25
N LEU A 178 -16.97 -71.91 2.58
CA LEU A 178 -16.48 -73.17 2.00
C LEU A 178 -17.46 -74.31 2.36
N PRO A 179 -17.75 -75.24 1.43
CA PRO A 179 -18.68 -76.32 1.68
C PRO A 179 -18.18 -77.23 2.80
N SER A 180 -19.08 -77.59 3.74
CA SER A 180 -18.77 -78.42 4.92
C SER A 180 -18.11 -79.76 4.57
N ILE A 181 -18.34 -80.27 3.36
CA ILE A 181 -17.72 -81.49 2.84
C ILE A 181 -16.18 -81.42 2.82
N ILE A 182 -15.60 -80.24 2.60
CA ILE A 182 -14.14 -80.05 2.58
C ILE A 182 -13.58 -80.30 3.98
N PHE A 183 -14.25 -79.81 5.02
CA PHE A 183 -13.83 -80.04 6.42
C PHE A 183 -13.93 -81.51 6.80
N VAL A 184 -14.97 -82.22 6.34
CA VAL A 184 -15.12 -83.67 6.58
C VAL A 184 -13.97 -84.43 5.92
N ILE A 185 -13.68 -84.15 4.64
CA ILE A 185 -12.59 -84.80 3.92
C ILE A 185 -11.24 -84.50 4.58
N ALA A 186 -10.97 -83.23 4.89
CA ALA A 186 -9.75 -82.82 5.58
C ALA A 186 -9.60 -83.50 6.95
N GLY A 187 -10.69 -83.64 7.72
CA GLY A 187 -10.71 -84.34 9.00
C GLY A 187 -10.37 -85.82 8.88
N VAL A 188 -10.89 -86.51 7.86
CA VAL A 188 -10.56 -87.92 7.59
C VAL A 188 -9.07 -88.09 7.28
N PHE A 189 -8.53 -87.28 6.36
CA PHE A 189 -7.11 -87.35 6.01
C PHE A 189 -6.20 -86.97 7.19
N ALA A 190 -6.55 -85.93 7.95
CA ALA A 190 -5.83 -85.54 9.14
C ALA A 190 -5.87 -86.65 10.20
N GLY A 191 -7.02 -87.27 10.45
CA GLY A 191 -7.16 -88.37 11.41
C GLY A 191 -6.33 -89.60 11.04
N ILE A 192 -6.31 -90.00 9.76
CA ILE A 192 -5.47 -91.09 9.29
C ILE A 192 -3.98 -90.74 9.45
N GLY A 193 -3.58 -89.54 9.05
CA GLY A 193 -2.20 -89.07 9.19
C GLY A 193 -1.74 -89.04 10.65
N LEU A 194 -2.61 -88.57 11.55
CA LEU A 194 -2.34 -88.50 13.00
C LEU A 194 -2.28 -89.91 13.60
N GLY A 195 -3.18 -90.82 13.20
CA GLY A 195 -3.17 -92.22 13.65
C GLY A 195 -1.91 -92.98 13.23
N ILE A 196 -1.49 -92.83 11.97
CA ILE A 196 -0.23 -93.41 11.48
C ILE A 196 0.96 -92.77 12.21
N GLY A 197 0.96 -91.44 12.35
CA GLY A 197 2.01 -90.71 13.07
C GLY A 197 2.16 -91.17 14.53
N LEU A 198 1.04 -91.35 15.24
CA LEU A 198 1.02 -91.87 16.61
C LEU A 198 1.50 -93.32 16.68
N ALA A 199 1.11 -94.19 15.74
CA ALA A 199 1.57 -95.56 15.70
C ALA A 199 3.09 -95.66 15.49
N ILE A 200 3.65 -94.84 14.58
CA ILE A 200 5.09 -94.76 14.35
C ILE A 200 5.81 -94.19 15.58
N LEU A 201 5.28 -93.13 16.20
CA LEU A 201 5.83 -92.60 17.45
C LEU A 201 5.82 -93.67 18.54
N MET A 202 4.71 -94.40 18.73
CA MET A 202 4.64 -95.50 19.68
C MET A 202 5.70 -96.57 19.39
N GLU A 203 5.87 -96.98 18.13
CA GLU A 203 6.91 -97.95 17.73
C GLU A 203 8.33 -97.41 17.98
N LEU A 204 8.58 -96.13 17.71
CA LEU A 204 9.90 -95.51 17.93
C LEU A 204 10.25 -95.38 19.41
N PHE A 205 9.25 -95.13 20.26
CA PHE A 205 9.39 -95.07 21.71
C PHE A 205 9.25 -96.44 22.38
N ASP A 206 8.80 -97.48 21.64
CA ASP A 206 8.75 -98.85 22.14
C ASP A 206 10.16 -99.44 22.17
N SER A 207 10.79 -99.37 23.34
CA SER A 207 12.06 -100.03 23.62
C SER A 207 11.90 -101.52 23.95
N THR A 208 10.84 -102.17 23.44
CA THR A 208 10.64 -103.61 23.57
C THR A 208 11.49 -104.36 22.54
N VAL A 209 12.62 -104.90 23.00
CA VAL A 209 13.44 -105.85 22.25
C VAL A 209 12.66 -107.14 22.04
N ARG A 210 11.96 -107.26 20.89
CA ARG A 210 11.19 -108.46 20.52
C ARG A 210 11.78 -109.25 19.35
N ASN A 211 12.99 -108.89 18.90
CA ASN A 211 13.71 -109.58 17.84
C ASN A 211 14.75 -110.56 18.43
N PRO A 212 14.58 -111.89 18.30
CA PRO A 212 15.54 -112.87 18.81
C PRO A 212 16.90 -112.89 18.07
N ARG A 213 17.15 -111.95 17.15
CA ARG A 213 18.37 -111.87 16.35
C ARG A 213 19.47 -110.98 16.93
N ASP A 214 19.19 -110.20 17.99
CA ASP A 214 20.22 -109.40 18.69
C ASP A 214 20.88 -110.15 19.86
N ILE A 215 20.50 -111.40 20.14
CA ILE A 215 20.99 -112.21 21.27
C ILE A 215 22.22 -113.08 20.89
N LYS A 216 22.83 -112.89 19.71
CA LYS A 216 24.05 -113.63 19.31
C LYS A 216 25.22 -112.72 19.00
N ALA A 217 25.73 -112.07 20.06
CA ALA A 217 27.13 -111.70 20.15
C ALA A 217 27.70 -112.31 21.45
N PRO A 218 28.43 -113.44 21.40
CA PRO A 218 28.95 -114.07 22.60
C PRO A 218 30.10 -113.24 23.22
N PRO A 219 30.10 -113.03 24.55
CA PRO A 219 31.15 -112.31 25.26
C PRO A 219 32.44 -113.14 25.37
N LYS A 220 33.55 -112.47 25.01
CA LYS A 220 34.93 -112.93 25.09
C LYS A 220 35.38 -113.03 26.54
N VAL A 221 35.43 -114.24 27.11
CA VAL A 221 36.23 -114.51 28.32
C VAL A 221 36.95 -115.84 28.17
N LEU A 222 38.29 -115.75 28.22
CA LEU A 222 39.24 -116.85 28.17
C LEU A 222 39.14 -117.71 29.42
N VAL A 223 39.15 -119.03 29.24
CA VAL A 223 39.35 -120.01 30.31
C VAL A 223 40.84 -120.33 30.37
N LEU A 224 41.48 -120.11 31.52
CA LEU A 224 42.85 -120.53 31.82
C LEU A 224 42.85 -121.54 32.98
N THR A 225 43.73 -122.54 32.86
CA THR A 225 44.25 -123.50 33.88
C THR A 225 43.32 -124.61 34.39
N GLN A 226 43.76 -125.80 34.80
CA GLN A 226 44.86 -126.73 34.43
C GLN A 226 44.59 -128.02 35.26
N THR A 227 44.82 -129.19 34.66
CA THR A 227 45.32 -130.46 35.24
C THR A 227 45.19 -130.77 36.75
N TYR A 228 44.65 -131.95 37.06
CA TYR A 228 45.43 -133.09 37.60
C TYR A 228 44.78 -134.41 37.17
#